data_AF-A0ABC9CQD4-F1
#
_entry.id   AF-A0ABC9CQD4-F1
#
_cell.length_a   1.000
_cell.length_b   1.000
_cell.length_c   1.000
_cell.angle_alpha   90.00
_cell.angle_beta   90.00
_cell.angle_gamma   90.00
#
_symmetry.space_group_name_H-M   'P 1'
#
loop_
_entity.id
_entity.type
_entity.pdbx_description
1 polymer ?
#
loop_
_entity_poly.entity_id
_entity_poly.type
_entity_poly.pdbx_seq_one_letter_code
_entity_poly.pdbx_strand_id
1 'polypeptide(L)'
;MAVGKLVVFAALLLCLAGTAVACIPPPKWAIMPDSDDAPPPVVFPAAPAPRPVVDWRARGAVTAPKNQGRLDSCWAMAAVGAIEGLHTITTGKLVSLSSQEVFDCADPNLIHSRPKAFDWVVRNGGVASEADYPYTGREQECKRQMLNKIAASIKGYMANVNSEADLLMAVARQPVAIKMRLDPATFSAYRGGLFTGPCGDDLHAMLLVGHGSTSDGKRYWIIKNSYGVHWGDKGYLYVQRGPDSGVGLCGLAYNGAYPTN
;
A
#
# COMPACT_ATOMS: atom_id res chain seq x y z
N MET A 1 30.42 38.73 -1.65
CA MET A 1 30.42 37.61 -2.61
C MET A 1 28.97 37.17 -2.82
N ALA A 2 28.63 36.90 -4.08
CA ALA A 2 27.29 36.77 -4.70
C ALA A 2 26.24 35.91 -3.95
N VAL A 3 25.02 36.40 -3.74
CA VAL A 3 23.79 36.30 -4.59
C VAL A 3 23.11 34.93 -4.52
N GLY A 4 22.06 34.83 -3.69
CA GLY A 4 21.03 33.79 -3.77
C GLY A 4 19.89 34.27 -4.67
N LYS A 5 19.60 33.53 -5.74
CA LYS A 5 18.54 33.80 -6.71
C LYS A 5 17.18 33.41 -6.14
N LEU A 6 16.30 34.40 -5.94
CA LEU A 6 14.86 34.18 -5.75
C LEU A 6 14.21 34.18 -7.14
N VAL A 7 13.70 33.02 -7.56
CA VAL A 7 12.93 32.88 -8.80
C VAL A 7 11.47 33.19 -8.45
N VAL A 8 11.03 34.42 -8.71
CA VAL A 8 9.62 34.80 -8.67
C VAL A 8 9.06 34.65 -10.08
N PHE A 9 8.17 33.70 -10.28
CA PHE A 9 7.37 33.61 -11.50
C PHE A 9 6.37 34.77 -11.51
N ALA A 10 6.61 35.75 -12.37
CA ALA A 10 5.63 36.78 -12.70
C ALA A 10 4.53 36.17 -13.57
N ALA A 11 3.32 36.01 -13.03
CA ALA A 11 2.13 35.78 -13.84
C ALA A 11 1.70 37.12 -14.44
N LEU A 12 2.04 37.32 -15.70
CA LEU A 12 1.55 38.39 -16.55
C LEU A 12 0.06 38.12 -16.83
N LEU A 13 -0.84 39.03 -16.44
CA LEU A 13 -2.15 39.15 -17.09
C LEU A 13 -2.35 40.59 -17.56
N LEU A 14 -2.39 40.72 -18.89
CA LEU A 14 -2.76 41.93 -19.61
C LEU A 14 -4.22 42.28 -19.29
N CYS A 15 -4.47 43.55 -18.93
CA CYS A 15 -5.74 44.21 -19.18
C CYS A 15 -5.45 45.54 -19.89
N LEU A 16 -5.58 45.53 -21.22
CA LEU A 16 -5.59 46.73 -22.07
C LEU A 16 -7.04 47.21 -22.24
N ALA A 17 -7.23 48.51 -21.99
CA ALA A 17 -8.23 49.42 -22.54
C ALA A 17 -9.73 49.03 -22.55
N GLY A 18 -10.50 49.75 -21.72
CA GLY A 18 -11.70 50.42 -22.22
C GLY A 18 -13.00 49.64 -22.30
N THR A 19 -13.47 49.05 -21.20
CA THR A 19 -14.91 48.99 -20.83
C THR A 19 -15.00 48.76 -19.32
N ALA A 20 -15.97 49.39 -18.66
CA ALA A 20 -16.20 49.24 -17.23
C ALA A 20 -16.74 47.84 -16.91
N VAL A 21 -15.83 46.89 -16.68
CA VAL A 21 -16.15 45.60 -16.05
C VAL A 21 -15.53 45.62 -14.67
N ALA A 22 -16.38 45.61 -13.63
CA ALA A 22 -15.96 45.51 -12.25
C ALA A 22 -15.06 44.28 -12.09
N CYS A 23 -13.83 44.49 -11.60
CA CYS A 23 -12.98 43.38 -11.17
C CYS A 23 -13.67 42.70 -9.99
N ILE A 24 -14.25 41.52 -10.23
CA ILE A 24 -14.82 40.68 -9.18
C ILE A 24 -13.63 40.24 -8.31
N PRO A 25 -13.58 40.58 -7.02
CA PRO A 25 -12.52 40.08 -6.13
C PRO A 25 -12.57 38.55 -6.11
N PRO A 26 -11.43 37.86 -6.08
CA PRO A 26 -11.40 36.41 -6.04
C PRO A 26 -12.20 35.91 -4.82
N PRO A 27 -12.92 34.78 -4.95
CA PRO A 27 -13.69 34.23 -3.85
C PRO A 27 -12.76 33.88 -2.68
N LYS A 28 -13.24 34.05 -1.44
CA LYS A 28 -12.43 33.89 -0.20
C LYS A 28 -11.68 32.56 -0.06
N TRP A 29 -12.02 31.52 -0.83
CA TRP A 29 -11.31 30.24 -0.85
C TRP A 29 -10.04 30.24 -1.72
N ALA A 30 -9.86 31.24 -2.60
CA ALA A 30 -8.69 31.41 -3.45
C ALA A 30 -7.56 32.23 -2.78
N ILE A 31 -7.76 32.66 -1.54
CA ILE A 31 -6.73 33.25 -0.69
C ILE A 31 -6.11 32.08 0.09
N MET A 32 -4.90 31.66 -0.29
CA MET A 32 -4.14 30.75 0.56
C MET A 32 -3.86 31.48 1.89
N PRO A 33 -4.06 30.83 3.05
CA PRO A 33 -3.65 31.43 4.31
C PRO A 33 -2.15 31.71 4.28
N ASP A 34 -1.74 32.82 4.89
CA ASP A 34 -0.33 33.12 5.10
C ASP A 34 0.35 31.93 5.78
N SER A 35 1.64 31.72 5.48
CA SER A 35 2.46 30.58 5.93
C SER A 35 2.49 30.34 7.44
N ASP A 36 1.96 31.30 8.21
CA ASP A 36 2.08 31.38 9.65
C ASP A 36 0.88 30.74 10.39
N ASP A 37 -0.19 30.35 9.67
CA ASP A 37 -1.37 29.65 10.22
C ASP A 37 -1.41 28.14 9.90
N ALA A 38 -0.34 27.59 9.31
CA ALA A 38 -0.23 26.14 9.13
C ALA A 38 -0.02 25.46 10.51
N PRO A 39 -0.79 24.42 10.88
CA PRO A 39 -0.50 23.65 12.07
C PRO A 39 0.94 23.11 11.96
N PRO A 40 1.70 23.10 13.06
CA PRO A 40 3.08 22.64 13.02
C PRO A 40 3.13 21.23 12.41
N PRO A 41 4.09 20.95 11.51
CA PRO A 41 4.24 19.62 10.96
C PRO A 41 4.31 18.62 12.11
N VAL A 42 3.53 17.55 12.01
CA VAL A 42 3.59 16.46 12.98
C VAL A 42 5.00 15.87 12.90
N VAL A 43 5.87 16.31 13.82
CA VAL A 43 7.23 15.79 13.94
C VAL A 43 7.11 14.40 14.56
N PHE A 44 7.07 13.39 13.70
CA PHE A 44 7.33 12.03 14.17
C PHE A 44 8.74 12.02 14.77
N PRO A 45 8.94 11.49 15.99
CA PRO A 45 10.28 11.28 16.50
C PRO A 45 11.06 10.48 15.45
N ALA A 46 12.27 10.94 15.12
CA ALA A 46 13.13 10.30 14.12
C ALA A 46 13.18 8.80 14.41
N ALA A 47 12.53 8.01 13.56
CA ALA A 47 12.55 6.57 13.72
C ALA A 47 14.01 6.12 13.62
N PRO A 48 14.46 5.18 14.47
CA PRO A 48 15.79 4.59 14.30
C PRO A 48 15.92 4.09 12.85
N ALA A 49 17.12 4.26 12.27
CA ALA A 49 17.39 3.84 10.90
C ALA A 49 16.86 2.40 10.70
N PRO A 50 16.15 2.12 9.61
CA PRO A 50 15.59 0.80 9.36
C PRO A 50 16.68 -0.27 9.48
N ARG A 51 16.36 -1.40 10.13
CA ARG A 51 17.27 -2.56 10.20
C ARG A 51 17.72 -2.92 8.78
N PRO A 52 19.00 -3.31 8.57
CA PRO A 52 19.53 -3.57 7.23
C PRO A 52 18.74 -4.64 6.45
N VAL A 53 18.14 -5.58 7.18
CA VAL A 53 17.25 -6.62 6.65
C VAL A 53 15.99 -6.70 7.52
N VAL A 54 14.84 -6.79 6.86
CA VAL A 54 13.55 -7.09 7.47
C VAL A 54 12.94 -8.24 6.70
N ASP A 55 12.54 -9.30 7.39
CA ASP A 55 11.76 -10.40 6.82
C ASP A 55 10.69 -10.82 7.83
N TRP A 56 9.44 -10.43 7.56
CA TRP A 56 8.31 -10.77 8.43
C TRP A 56 7.95 -12.26 8.39
N ARG A 57 8.39 -13.00 7.35
CA ARG A 57 8.22 -14.47 7.28
C ARG A 57 9.04 -15.15 8.36
N ALA A 58 10.30 -14.72 8.51
CA ALA A 58 11.20 -15.22 9.55
C ALA A 58 10.73 -14.88 10.97
N ARG A 59 9.79 -13.93 11.11
CA ARG A 59 9.15 -13.54 12.38
C ARG A 59 7.79 -14.19 12.60
N GLY A 60 7.37 -15.10 11.72
CA GLY A 60 6.08 -15.77 11.80
C GLY A 60 4.87 -14.85 11.55
N ALA A 61 5.05 -13.64 11.02
CA ALA A 61 3.99 -12.64 10.81
C ALA A 61 3.44 -12.64 9.37
N VAL A 62 3.61 -13.75 8.64
CA VAL A 62 3.19 -13.89 7.24
C VAL A 62 2.66 -15.30 7.03
N THR A 63 1.39 -15.42 6.66
CA THR A 63 0.77 -16.69 6.25
C THR A 63 1.34 -17.18 4.91
N ALA A 64 1.06 -18.44 4.54
CA ALA A 64 1.44 -18.97 3.23
C ALA A 64 0.82 -18.16 2.06
N PRO A 65 1.49 -18.06 0.90
CA PRO A 65 0.91 -17.51 -0.33
C PRO A 65 -0.41 -18.20 -0.71
N LYS A 66 -1.48 -17.41 -0.80
CA LYS A 66 -2.80 -17.85 -1.27
C LYS A 66 -2.87 -17.76 -2.79
N ASN A 67 -3.90 -18.36 -3.39
CA ASN A 67 -4.14 -18.30 -4.83
C ASN A 67 -5.51 -17.65 -5.11
N GLN A 68 -5.51 -16.47 -5.72
CA GLN A 68 -6.72 -15.73 -6.07
C GLN A 68 -7.47 -16.30 -7.28
N GLY A 69 -6.85 -17.22 -8.03
CA GLY A 69 -7.41 -17.73 -9.27
C GLY A 69 -7.71 -16.60 -10.26
N ARG A 70 -8.96 -16.59 -10.78
CA ARG A 70 -9.42 -15.62 -11.78
C ARG A 70 -10.19 -14.44 -11.18
N LEU A 71 -10.34 -14.40 -9.86
CA LEU A 71 -11.04 -13.32 -9.19
C LEU A 71 -10.07 -12.15 -8.97
N ASP A 72 -10.46 -10.94 -9.37
CA ASP A 72 -9.69 -9.70 -9.17
C ASP A 72 -9.71 -9.22 -7.72
N SER A 73 -9.30 -10.10 -6.82
CA SER A 73 -9.32 -9.97 -5.36
C SER A 73 -7.94 -9.66 -4.76
N CYS A 74 -6.96 -9.32 -5.60
CA CYS A 74 -5.59 -9.00 -5.17
C CYS A 74 -5.56 -7.87 -4.12
N TRP A 75 -6.43 -6.88 -4.25
CA TRP A 75 -6.57 -5.78 -3.31
C TRP A 75 -7.03 -6.25 -1.92
N ALA A 76 -7.97 -7.19 -1.87
CA ALA A 76 -8.48 -7.77 -0.64
C ALA A 76 -7.41 -8.67 -0.01
N MET A 77 -6.74 -9.51 -0.80
CA MET A 77 -5.65 -10.37 -0.30
C MET A 77 -4.47 -9.58 0.25
N ALA A 78 -4.07 -8.50 -0.44
CA ALA A 78 -2.99 -7.62 0.02
C ALA A 78 -3.36 -6.91 1.34
N ALA A 79 -4.59 -6.40 1.44
CA ALA A 79 -5.07 -5.75 2.67
C ALA A 79 -5.15 -6.77 3.82
N VAL A 80 -5.81 -7.91 3.62
CA VAL A 80 -5.94 -8.96 4.64
C VAL A 80 -4.59 -9.46 5.10
N GLY A 81 -3.63 -9.70 4.19
CA GLY A 81 -2.27 -10.10 4.57
C GLY A 81 -1.55 -9.07 5.44
N ALA A 82 -1.83 -7.78 5.28
CA ALA A 82 -1.29 -6.74 6.16
C ALA A 82 -1.95 -6.76 7.56
N ILE A 83 -3.24 -7.09 7.63
CA ILE A 83 -3.97 -7.29 8.90
C ILE A 83 -3.45 -8.52 9.64
N GLU A 84 -3.25 -9.65 8.94
CA GLU A 84 -2.64 -10.86 9.51
C GLU A 84 -1.27 -10.54 10.15
N GLY A 85 -0.44 -9.77 9.43
CA GLY A 85 0.84 -9.32 9.92
C GLY A 85 0.75 -8.45 11.16
N LEU A 86 -0.08 -7.40 11.14
CA LEU A 86 -0.27 -6.53 12.30
C LEU A 86 -0.83 -7.32 13.50
N HIS A 87 -1.84 -8.16 13.29
CA HIS A 87 -2.43 -9.00 14.34
C HIS A 87 -1.39 -9.91 14.99
N THR A 88 -0.51 -10.51 14.18
CA THR A 88 0.57 -11.36 14.71
C THR A 88 1.56 -10.53 15.52
N ILE A 89 1.92 -9.34 15.05
CA ILE A 89 2.86 -8.44 15.74
C ILE A 89 2.29 -7.97 17.09
N THR A 90 0.99 -7.71 17.18
CA THR A 90 0.35 -7.19 18.40
C THR A 90 -0.04 -8.27 19.39
N THR A 91 -0.37 -9.48 18.93
CA THR A 91 -0.91 -10.56 19.79
C THR A 91 0.03 -11.75 19.94
N GLY A 92 1.03 -11.88 19.09
CA GLY A 92 1.89 -13.06 18.99
C GLY A 92 1.23 -14.28 18.32
N LYS A 93 0.01 -14.15 17.78
CA LYS A 93 -0.73 -15.25 17.15
C LYS A 93 -0.91 -15.00 15.65
N LEU A 94 -0.38 -15.91 14.83
CA LEU A 94 -0.65 -15.91 13.40
C LEU A 94 -2.00 -16.57 13.13
N VAL A 95 -2.91 -15.82 12.52
CA VAL A 95 -4.23 -16.30 12.10
C VAL A 95 -4.39 -16.03 10.61
N SER A 96 -4.84 -17.04 9.85
CA SER A 96 -5.24 -16.84 8.45
C SER A 96 -6.63 -16.24 8.40
N LEU A 97 -6.77 -15.07 7.78
CA LEU A 97 -8.00 -14.27 7.76
C LEU A 97 -8.69 -14.36 6.38
N SER A 98 -10.00 -14.15 6.35
CA SER A 98 -10.79 -14.32 5.14
C SER A 98 -10.62 -13.13 4.19
N SER A 99 -9.94 -13.36 3.06
CA SER A 99 -9.97 -12.41 1.95
C SER A 99 -11.27 -12.45 1.16
N GLN A 100 -12.03 -13.54 1.27
CA GLN A 100 -13.32 -13.69 0.60
C GLN A 100 -14.39 -12.86 1.28
N GLU A 101 -14.44 -12.82 2.60
CA GLU A 101 -15.38 -11.95 3.33
C GLU A 101 -15.17 -10.47 2.97
N VAL A 102 -13.90 -10.02 2.95
CA VAL A 102 -13.57 -8.65 2.52
C VAL A 102 -13.98 -8.41 1.07
N PHE A 103 -13.85 -9.41 0.20
CA PHE A 103 -14.27 -9.29 -1.20
C PHE A 103 -15.79 -9.22 -1.36
N ASP A 104 -16.53 -10.13 -0.71
CA ASP A 104 -17.98 -10.28 -0.85
C ASP A 104 -18.76 -9.17 -0.12
N CYS A 105 -18.23 -8.67 1.00
CA CYS A 105 -18.97 -7.80 1.92
C CYS A 105 -18.54 -6.34 1.91
N ALA A 106 -17.37 -6.01 1.34
CA ALA A 106 -17.00 -4.61 1.15
C ALA A 106 -17.93 -3.92 0.15
N ASP A 107 -18.10 -2.61 0.30
CA ASP A 107 -18.95 -1.82 -0.59
C ASP A 107 -18.51 -2.01 -2.07
N PRO A 108 -19.41 -2.45 -2.96
CA PRO A 108 -19.10 -2.71 -4.37
C PRO A 108 -18.54 -1.50 -5.13
N ASN A 109 -18.81 -0.28 -4.67
CA ASN A 109 -18.26 0.94 -5.28
C ASN A 109 -16.78 1.18 -4.90
N LEU A 110 -16.22 0.32 -4.03
CA LEU A 110 -14.92 0.48 -3.39
C LEU A 110 -13.93 -0.65 -3.75
N ILE A 111 -14.29 -1.53 -4.70
CA ILE A 111 -13.45 -2.63 -5.22
C ILE A 111 -12.11 -2.06 -5.76
N HIS A 112 -11.04 -2.84 -5.66
CA HIS A 112 -9.66 -2.48 -6.07
C HIS A 112 -8.90 -1.47 -5.18
N SER A 113 -9.44 -1.11 -4.01
CA SER A 113 -8.77 -0.18 -3.07
C SER A 113 -8.35 -0.85 -1.75
N ARG A 114 -7.02 -0.99 -1.56
CA ARG A 114 -6.43 -1.48 -0.30
C ARG A 114 -6.82 -0.63 0.92
N PRO A 115 -6.74 0.73 0.90
CA PRO A 115 -7.23 1.55 2.00
C PRO A 115 -8.70 1.32 2.35
N LYS A 116 -9.57 1.15 1.34
CA LYS A 116 -11.01 0.96 1.57
C LYS A 116 -11.34 -0.44 2.10
N ALA A 117 -10.52 -1.44 1.79
CA ALA A 117 -10.60 -2.75 2.45
C ALA A 117 -10.37 -2.62 3.96
N PHE A 118 -9.35 -1.87 4.38
CA PHE A 118 -9.12 -1.59 5.81
C PHE A 118 -10.29 -0.81 6.42
N ASP A 119 -10.78 0.21 5.73
CA ASP A 119 -11.94 1.00 6.17
C ASP A 119 -13.18 0.14 6.42
N TRP A 120 -13.47 -0.81 5.52
CA TRP A 120 -14.55 -1.78 5.74
C TRP A 120 -14.32 -2.64 6.97
N VAL A 121 -13.10 -3.19 7.17
CA VAL A 121 -12.78 -4.01 8.36
C VAL A 121 -12.96 -3.20 9.65
N VAL A 122 -12.56 -1.92 9.67
CA VAL A 122 -12.80 -1.03 10.81
C VAL A 122 -14.29 -0.91 11.09
N ARG A 123 -15.11 -0.62 10.05
CA ARG A 123 -16.56 -0.43 10.19
C ARG A 123 -17.31 -1.71 10.55
N ASN A 124 -16.85 -2.87 10.07
CA ASN A 124 -17.43 -4.18 10.39
C ASN A 124 -17.06 -4.64 11.82
N GLY A 125 -16.05 -4.04 12.45
CA GLY A 125 -15.53 -4.47 13.75
C GLY A 125 -14.48 -5.58 13.67
N GLY A 126 -14.08 -5.97 12.46
CA GLY A 126 -13.04 -6.96 12.19
C GLY A 126 -13.34 -7.79 10.95
N VAL A 127 -12.59 -8.89 10.83
CA VAL A 127 -12.69 -9.87 9.75
C VAL A 127 -12.60 -11.28 10.33
N ALA A 128 -13.34 -12.21 9.75
CA ALA A 128 -13.37 -13.61 10.11
C ALA A 128 -12.09 -14.35 9.69
N SER A 129 -11.95 -15.55 10.25
CA SER A 129 -10.88 -16.46 9.85
C SER A 129 -11.15 -17.03 8.45
N GLU A 130 -10.10 -17.45 7.76
CA GLU A 130 -10.20 -18.22 6.52
C GLU A 130 -11.00 -19.53 6.73
N ALA A 131 -10.97 -20.11 7.94
CA ALA A 131 -11.72 -21.32 8.25
C ALA A 131 -13.23 -21.07 8.37
N ASP A 132 -13.62 -19.93 8.95
CA ASP A 132 -15.03 -19.56 9.07
C ASP A 132 -15.60 -19.06 7.73
N TYR A 133 -14.82 -18.31 6.95
CA TYR A 133 -15.24 -17.80 5.63
C TYR A 133 -14.20 -18.16 4.55
N PRO A 134 -14.24 -19.39 4.01
CA PRO A 134 -13.22 -19.87 3.07
C PRO A 134 -13.21 -19.14 1.72
N TYR A 135 -12.01 -18.99 1.16
CA TYR A 135 -11.80 -18.48 -0.18
C TYR A 135 -12.25 -19.48 -1.25
N THR A 136 -13.00 -18.97 -2.22
CA THR A 136 -13.58 -19.78 -3.30
C THR A 136 -13.13 -19.35 -4.69
N GLY A 137 -12.45 -18.20 -4.80
CA GLY A 137 -11.99 -17.67 -6.08
C GLY A 137 -13.13 -17.27 -7.03
N ARG A 138 -14.32 -16.99 -6.48
CA ARG A 138 -15.51 -16.57 -7.21
C ARG A 138 -16.24 -15.52 -6.41
N GLU A 139 -16.97 -14.65 -7.10
CA GLU A 139 -17.90 -13.72 -6.47
C GLU A 139 -19.07 -14.48 -5.83
N GLN A 140 -19.45 -14.07 -4.62
CA GLN A 140 -20.60 -14.60 -3.90
C GLN A 140 -21.33 -13.46 -3.20
N GLU A 141 -22.57 -13.71 -2.81
CA GLU A 141 -23.26 -12.82 -1.89
C GLU A 141 -22.57 -12.82 -0.52
N CYS A 142 -22.48 -11.63 0.09
CA CYS A 142 -21.98 -11.48 1.45
C CYS A 142 -22.75 -12.37 2.44
N LYS A 143 -22.06 -13.34 3.05
CA LYS A 143 -22.64 -14.22 4.08
C LYS A 143 -22.74 -13.49 5.41
N ARG A 144 -23.77 -12.65 5.55
CA ARG A 144 -23.96 -11.75 6.71
C ARG A 144 -23.93 -12.47 8.07
N GLN A 145 -24.37 -13.72 8.11
CA GLN A 145 -24.33 -14.57 9.30
C GLN A 145 -22.91 -14.89 9.81
N MET A 146 -21.88 -14.66 8.99
CA MET A 146 -20.47 -14.87 9.35
C MET A 146 -19.79 -13.59 9.86
N LEU A 147 -20.43 -12.41 9.73
CA LEU A 147 -19.80 -11.13 10.09
C LEU A 147 -19.51 -10.98 11.60
N ASN A 148 -20.16 -11.78 12.45
CA ASN A 148 -19.88 -11.81 13.89
C ASN A 148 -18.75 -12.76 14.29
N LYS A 149 -18.17 -13.53 13.34
CA LYS A 149 -17.08 -14.49 13.58
C LYS A 149 -15.71 -13.81 13.55
N ILE A 150 -15.53 -12.73 14.29
CA ILE A 150 -14.32 -11.89 14.22
C ILE A 150 -13.09 -12.65 14.73
N ALA A 151 -12.10 -12.81 13.86
CA ALA A 151 -10.81 -13.43 14.18
C ALA A 151 -9.70 -12.39 14.39
N ALA A 152 -9.77 -11.24 13.71
CA ALA A 152 -8.89 -10.10 13.95
C ALA A 152 -9.61 -8.78 13.66
N SER A 153 -9.17 -7.72 14.31
CA SER A 153 -9.67 -6.35 14.11
C SER A 153 -8.53 -5.35 14.04
N ILE A 154 -8.83 -4.18 13.49
CA ILE A 154 -7.92 -3.03 13.36
C ILE A 154 -8.69 -1.77 13.80
N LYS A 155 -7.99 -0.77 14.33
CA LYS A 155 -8.61 0.50 14.75
C LYS A 155 -8.59 1.58 13.68
N GLY A 156 -7.71 1.44 12.70
CA GLY A 156 -7.56 2.39 11.61
C GLY A 156 -6.59 1.90 10.55
N TYR A 157 -6.14 2.80 9.69
CA TYR A 157 -5.11 2.54 8.70
C TYR A 157 -4.37 3.82 8.33
N MET A 158 -3.15 3.67 7.85
CA MET A 158 -2.41 4.71 7.15
C MET A 158 -2.46 4.44 5.66
N ALA A 159 -2.73 5.46 4.87
CA ALA A 159 -2.70 5.44 3.41
C ALA A 159 -1.60 6.37 2.88
N ASN A 160 -1.41 6.38 1.56
CA ASN A 160 -0.54 7.34 0.86
C ASN A 160 0.95 7.26 1.24
N VAL A 161 1.47 6.05 1.47
CA VAL A 161 2.92 5.81 1.49
C VAL A 161 3.45 6.01 0.07
N ASN A 162 4.16 7.11 -0.17
CA ASN A 162 4.44 7.65 -1.51
C ASN A 162 5.94 7.80 -1.85
N SER A 163 6.82 7.19 -1.07
CA SER A 163 8.25 7.10 -1.35
C SER A 163 8.84 5.78 -0.85
N GLU A 164 9.95 5.34 -1.46
CA GLU A 164 10.70 4.17 -0.96
C GLU A 164 11.20 4.37 0.47
N ALA A 165 11.55 5.60 0.87
CA ALA A 165 11.92 5.94 2.25
C ALA A 165 10.77 5.71 3.24
N ASP A 166 9.57 6.23 2.94
CA ASP A 166 8.39 6.02 3.78
C ASP A 166 7.99 4.54 3.83
N LEU A 167 8.11 3.85 2.70
CA LEU A 167 7.83 2.43 2.61
C LEU A 167 8.83 1.61 3.44
N LEU A 168 10.10 2.02 3.49
CA LEU A 168 11.12 1.42 4.36
C LEU A 168 10.77 1.59 5.83
N MET A 169 10.35 2.79 6.24
CA MET A 169 9.92 3.06 7.61
C MET A 169 8.67 2.25 7.99
N ALA A 170 7.71 2.13 7.07
CA ALA A 170 6.50 1.35 7.27
C ALA A 170 6.80 -0.15 7.39
N VAL A 171 7.55 -0.72 6.44
CA VAL A 171 7.85 -2.15 6.43
C VAL A 171 8.74 -2.58 7.61
N ALA A 172 9.56 -1.66 8.15
CA ALA A 172 10.33 -1.94 9.35
C ALA A 172 9.48 -2.23 10.60
N ARG A 173 8.21 -1.80 10.59
CA ARG A 173 7.25 -1.94 11.69
C ARG A 173 6.23 -3.06 11.45
N GLN A 174 5.80 -3.28 10.21
CA GLN A 174 4.79 -4.29 9.85
C GLN A 174 4.72 -4.53 8.33
N PRO A 175 4.09 -5.61 7.84
CA PRO A 175 3.79 -5.76 6.42
C PRO A 175 2.92 -4.63 5.85
N VAL A 176 3.12 -4.28 4.58
CA VAL A 176 2.46 -3.15 3.90
C VAL A 176 1.78 -3.61 2.63
N ALA A 177 0.51 -3.26 2.43
CA ALA A 177 -0.19 -3.54 1.17
C ALA A 177 0.25 -2.54 0.10
N ILE A 178 0.88 -3.02 -0.97
CA ILE A 178 1.41 -2.22 -2.08
C ILE A 178 0.70 -2.55 -3.39
N LYS A 179 0.98 -1.79 -4.45
CA LYS A 179 0.57 -2.12 -5.81
C LYS A 179 1.71 -1.82 -6.78
N MET A 180 1.78 -2.56 -7.88
CA MET A 180 2.78 -2.38 -8.93
C MET A 180 2.10 -2.39 -10.29
N ARG A 181 2.67 -1.66 -11.26
CA ARG A 181 2.27 -1.80 -12.67
C ARG A 181 3.23 -2.73 -13.40
N LEU A 182 2.72 -3.87 -13.85
CA LEU A 182 3.53 -4.99 -14.27
C LEU A 182 3.29 -5.30 -15.74
N ASP A 183 4.34 -5.73 -16.43
CA ASP A 183 4.18 -6.34 -17.74
C ASP A 183 3.64 -7.77 -17.56
N PRO A 184 2.48 -8.12 -18.14
CA PRO A 184 1.83 -9.40 -17.86
C PRO A 184 2.69 -10.61 -18.26
N ALA A 185 3.41 -10.51 -19.38
CA ALA A 185 4.25 -11.58 -19.88
C ALA A 185 5.42 -11.84 -18.93
N THR A 186 6.16 -10.80 -18.57
CA THR A 186 7.31 -10.88 -17.67
C THR A 186 6.89 -11.32 -16.27
N PHE A 187 5.78 -10.78 -15.76
CA PHE A 187 5.29 -11.11 -14.42
C PHE A 187 4.80 -12.56 -14.33
N SER A 188 4.05 -13.05 -15.32
CA SER A 188 3.61 -14.44 -15.36
C SER A 188 4.78 -15.42 -15.52
N ALA A 189 5.81 -15.04 -16.28
CA ALA A 189 7.00 -15.84 -16.51
C ALA A 189 8.01 -15.84 -15.34
N TYR A 190 7.85 -14.97 -14.34
CA TYR A 190 8.79 -14.89 -13.21
C TYR A 190 8.89 -16.23 -12.45
N ARG A 191 10.12 -16.68 -12.19
CA ARG A 191 10.44 -17.93 -11.47
C ARG A 191 11.41 -17.75 -10.29
N GLY A 192 11.90 -16.54 -10.06
CA GLY A 192 12.89 -16.24 -9.03
C GLY A 192 13.94 -15.24 -9.51
N GLY A 193 14.87 -14.88 -8.62
CA GLY A 193 15.88 -13.85 -8.88
C GLY A 193 15.35 -12.43 -8.68
N LEU A 194 16.19 -11.44 -8.99
CA LEU A 194 15.85 -10.04 -8.81
C LEU A 194 15.05 -9.53 -10.02
N PHE A 195 13.81 -9.13 -9.79
CA PHE A 195 12.96 -8.49 -10.78
C PHE A 195 13.42 -7.04 -10.98
N THR A 196 13.79 -6.72 -12.23
CA THR A 196 14.29 -5.41 -12.65
C THR A 196 13.42 -4.78 -13.74
N GLY A 197 12.25 -5.36 -14.03
CA GLY A 197 11.36 -4.97 -15.10
C GLY A 197 11.45 -5.89 -16.34
N PRO A 198 10.86 -5.47 -17.47
CA PRO A 198 10.16 -4.19 -17.66
C PRO A 198 8.89 -4.08 -16.80
N CYS A 199 8.48 -2.84 -16.55
CA CYS A 199 7.16 -2.54 -15.99
C CYS A 199 6.13 -2.45 -17.12
N GLY A 200 4.85 -2.60 -16.79
CA GLY A 200 3.75 -2.47 -17.73
C GLY A 200 2.66 -1.56 -17.18
N ASP A 201 1.43 -1.73 -17.67
CA ASP A 201 0.28 -0.94 -17.26
C ASP A 201 -0.70 -1.71 -16.36
N ASP A 202 -0.57 -3.03 -16.26
CA ASP A 202 -1.45 -3.88 -15.46
C ASP A 202 -1.18 -3.69 -13.96
N LEU A 203 -2.20 -3.21 -13.26
CA LEU A 203 -2.11 -2.87 -11.85
C LEU A 203 -2.44 -4.08 -10.97
N HIS A 204 -1.47 -4.53 -10.17
CA HIS A 204 -1.66 -5.66 -9.26
C HIS A 204 -1.28 -5.29 -7.83
N ALA A 205 -2.14 -5.66 -6.87
CA ALA A 205 -1.92 -5.43 -5.45
C ALA A 205 -1.27 -6.66 -4.79
N MET A 206 -0.27 -6.42 -3.96
CA MET A 206 0.51 -7.46 -3.28
C MET A 206 0.90 -7.01 -1.88
N LEU A 207 1.47 -7.92 -1.08
CA LEU A 207 1.89 -7.62 0.28
C LEU A 207 3.42 -7.51 0.35
N LEU A 208 3.93 -6.33 0.70
CA LEU A 208 5.33 -6.13 1.03
C LEU A 208 5.61 -6.68 2.44
N VAL A 209 6.51 -7.66 2.54
CA VAL A 209 6.81 -8.37 3.79
C VAL A 209 8.25 -8.21 4.25
N GLY A 210 9.04 -7.40 3.56
CA GLY A 210 10.42 -7.19 3.96
C GLY A 210 11.28 -6.53 2.89
N HIS A 211 12.56 -6.40 3.23
CA HIS A 211 13.61 -5.97 2.33
C HIS A 211 14.95 -6.58 2.76
N GLY A 212 15.89 -6.64 1.84
CA GLY A 212 17.23 -7.14 2.11
C GLY A 212 18.26 -6.58 1.15
N SER A 213 19.43 -7.20 1.15
CA SER A 213 20.50 -6.96 0.19
C SER A 213 21.20 -8.27 -0.13
N THR A 214 21.64 -8.41 -1.37
CA THR A 214 22.46 -9.53 -1.82
C THR A 214 23.92 -9.32 -1.39
N SER A 215 24.74 -10.36 -1.49
CA SER A 215 26.18 -10.29 -1.18
C SER A 215 26.95 -9.31 -2.08
N ASP A 216 26.50 -9.09 -3.31
CA ASP A 216 27.04 -8.11 -4.25
C ASP A 216 26.45 -6.69 -4.05
N GLY A 217 25.72 -6.45 -2.95
CA GLY A 217 25.24 -5.14 -2.54
C GLY A 217 23.94 -4.66 -3.20
N LYS A 218 23.28 -5.48 -4.02
CA LYS A 218 21.99 -5.12 -4.63
C LYS A 218 20.88 -5.22 -3.60
N ARG A 219 20.13 -4.14 -3.46
CA ARG A 219 19.05 -4.01 -2.48
C ARG A 219 17.75 -4.50 -3.11
N TYR A 220 16.89 -5.14 -2.32
CA TYR A 220 15.62 -5.67 -2.82
C TYR A 220 14.49 -5.58 -1.81
N TRP A 221 13.27 -5.54 -2.32
CA TRP A 221 12.02 -5.73 -1.60
C TRP A 221 11.60 -7.20 -1.65
N ILE A 222 10.94 -7.69 -0.59
CA ILE A 222 10.37 -9.04 -0.53
C ILE A 222 8.85 -8.89 -0.56
N ILE A 223 8.22 -9.39 -1.62
CA ILE A 223 6.79 -9.19 -1.86
C ILE A 223 6.10 -10.55 -1.95
N LYS A 224 5.08 -10.76 -1.13
CA LYS A 224 4.19 -11.93 -1.18
C LYS A 224 3.12 -11.69 -2.25
N ASN A 225 3.07 -12.58 -3.24
CA ASN A 225 2.04 -12.57 -4.28
C ASN A 225 0.84 -13.48 -3.87
N SER A 226 -0.25 -13.35 -4.60
CA SER A 226 -1.51 -14.07 -4.45
C SER A 226 -1.76 -15.07 -5.59
N TYR A 227 -0.71 -15.56 -6.25
CA TYR A 227 -0.79 -16.57 -7.34
C TYR A 227 -0.38 -17.98 -6.87
N GLY A 228 -0.40 -18.23 -5.57
CA GLY A 228 -0.05 -19.50 -4.96
C GLY A 228 1.46 -19.77 -4.89
N VAL A 229 1.79 -20.85 -4.19
CA VAL A 229 3.18 -21.23 -3.87
C VAL A 229 4.01 -21.72 -5.06
N HIS A 230 3.37 -22.06 -6.19
CA HIS A 230 4.07 -22.54 -7.38
C HIS A 230 4.51 -21.42 -8.33
N TRP A 231 4.06 -20.19 -8.09
CA TRP A 231 4.45 -19.02 -8.87
C TRP A 231 5.69 -18.35 -8.25
N GLY A 232 6.59 -17.82 -9.08
CA GLY A 232 7.79 -17.12 -8.62
C GLY A 232 8.70 -17.99 -7.75
N ASP A 233 9.35 -17.38 -6.75
CA ASP A 233 10.09 -18.13 -5.74
C ASP A 233 9.14 -18.43 -4.56
N LYS A 234 8.51 -19.61 -4.61
CA LYS A 234 7.59 -20.11 -3.59
C LYS A 234 6.44 -19.14 -3.26
N GLY A 235 5.93 -18.43 -4.26
CA GLY A 235 4.88 -17.40 -4.12
C GLY A 235 5.38 -15.99 -3.81
N TYR A 236 6.70 -15.76 -3.84
CA TYR A 236 7.31 -14.46 -3.58
C TYR A 236 7.99 -13.87 -4.82
N LEU A 237 8.00 -12.55 -4.86
CA LEU A 237 8.70 -11.70 -5.82
C LEU A 237 9.77 -10.90 -5.09
N TYR A 238 10.99 -10.91 -5.62
CA TYR A 238 12.07 -10.05 -5.13
C TYR A 238 12.29 -8.92 -6.13
N VAL A 239 12.07 -7.67 -5.73
CA VAL A 239 12.10 -6.51 -6.63
C VAL A 239 13.29 -5.64 -6.31
N GLN A 240 14.04 -5.19 -7.32
CA GLN A 240 15.15 -4.26 -7.11
C GLN A 240 14.66 -2.99 -6.40
N ARG A 241 15.33 -2.66 -5.30
CA ARG A 241 15.08 -1.45 -4.51
C ARG A 241 16.00 -0.33 -4.96
N GLY A 242 15.41 0.83 -5.26
CA GLY A 242 16.08 2.01 -5.80
C GLY A 242 16.84 2.81 -4.74
N PRO A 243 17.25 4.07 -5.02
CA PRO A 243 18.05 4.93 -4.14
C PRO A 243 17.29 5.47 -2.91
N ASP A 244 16.09 4.96 -2.62
CA ASP A 244 15.22 5.36 -1.49
C ASP A 244 14.51 6.72 -1.65
N SER A 245 14.61 7.39 -2.81
CA SER A 245 14.10 8.75 -3.03
C SER A 245 12.96 8.88 -4.06
N GLY A 246 12.38 7.77 -4.53
CA GLY A 246 11.34 7.77 -5.56
C GLY A 246 10.20 6.81 -5.29
N VAL A 247 9.30 6.66 -6.27
CA VAL A 247 8.14 5.75 -6.20
C VAL A 247 8.50 4.27 -6.37
N GLY A 248 9.79 3.94 -6.44
CA GLY A 248 10.31 2.60 -6.63
C GLY A 248 10.00 2.00 -8.01
N LEU A 249 10.62 0.85 -8.30
CA LEU A 249 10.41 0.14 -9.55
C LEU A 249 8.92 -0.21 -9.73
N CYS A 250 8.37 0.06 -10.92
CA CYS A 250 6.96 -0.18 -11.25
C CYS A 250 5.96 0.53 -10.32
N GLY A 251 6.38 1.62 -9.65
CA GLY A 251 5.55 2.40 -8.75
C GLY A 251 5.22 1.69 -7.43
N LEU A 252 6.01 0.70 -7.02
CA LEU A 252 5.75 -0.12 -5.81
C LEU A 252 5.58 0.72 -4.53
N ALA A 253 6.23 1.89 -4.47
CA ALA A 253 6.18 2.82 -3.36
C ALA A 253 5.24 4.01 -3.61
N TYR A 254 4.30 3.88 -4.54
CA TYR A 254 3.22 4.83 -4.76
C TYR A 254 1.90 4.28 -4.20
N ASN A 255 1.26 5.03 -3.31
CA ASN A 255 0.03 4.66 -2.62
C ASN A 255 0.12 3.33 -1.85
N GLY A 256 1.19 3.08 -1.09
CA GLY A 256 1.20 2.01 -0.09
C GLY A 256 0.22 2.29 1.05
N ALA A 257 -0.30 1.24 1.70
CA ALA A 257 -1.21 1.35 2.84
C ALA A 257 -1.01 0.22 3.84
N TYR A 258 -1.22 0.49 5.12
CA TYR A 258 -1.09 -0.50 6.19
C TYR A 258 -2.09 -0.23 7.34
N PRO A 259 -2.60 -1.28 8.02
CA PRO A 259 -3.53 -1.11 9.12
C PRO A 259 -2.85 -0.58 10.39
N THR A 260 -3.64 -0.01 11.30
CA THR A 260 -3.17 0.44 12.62
C THR A 260 -4.06 -0.10 13.73
N ASN A 261 -3.49 -0.27 14.92
CA ASN A 261 -4.18 -0.70 16.14
C ASN A 261 -4.34 0.46 17.13
#